data_AF-A0A9P6KWL8-F1
#
_entry.id   AF-A0A9P6KWL8-F1
#
_cell.length_a   1.000
_cell.length_b   1.000
_cell.length_c   1.000
_cell.angle_alpha   90.00
_cell.angle_beta   90.00
_cell.angle_gamma   90.00
#
_symmetry.space_group_name_H-M   'P 1'
#
loop_
_entity.id
_entity.type
_entity.pdbx_description
1 polymer ?
#
loop_
_entity_poly.entity_id
_entity_poly.type
_entity_poly.pdbx_seq_one_letter_code
_entity_poly.pdbx_strand_id
1 'polypeptide(L)'
;MDTVKKSNKMLVMITRTISYKNKDSMVKFYNAFVRQHFEYSVKFRSPYFRKDFIKLEKVQCRATKLIPSLRNKTYENRLREFNLHSLEKRRVRCNMIGV
;
A
#
# COMPACT_ATOMS: atom_id res chain seq x y z
N MET A 1 -9.38 -10.26 5.68
CA MET A 1 -10.68 -9.75 5.15
C MET A 1 -10.99 -8.30 5.57
N ASP A 2 -10.97 -7.95 6.86
CA ASP A 2 -11.39 -6.61 7.34
C ASP A 2 -10.44 -5.48 6.96
N THR A 3 -9.13 -5.76 6.93
CA THR A 3 -8.10 -4.75 6.61
C THR A 3 -8.25 -4.22 5.19
N VAL A 4 -8.54 -5.08 4.20
CA VAL A 4 -8.74 -4.67 2.79
C VAL A 4 -9.98 -3.78 2.63
N LYS A 5 -11.09 -4.14 3.30
CA LYS A 5 -12.33 -3.36 3.26
C LYS A 5 -12.12 -1.97 3.89
N LYS A 6 -11.47 -1.93 5.06
CA LYS A 6 -11.09 -0.69 5.75
C LYS A 6 -10.16 0.18 4.90
N SER A 7 -9.22 -0.44 4.19
CA SER A 7 -8.31 0.24 3.26
C SER A 7 -9.05 0.92 2.12
N ASN A 8 -9.98 0.21 1.48
CA ASN A 8 -10.75 0.77 0.38
C ASN A 8 -11.67 1.91 0.86
N LYS A 9 -12.31 1.76 2.02
CA LYS A 9 -13.14 2.83 2.61
C LYS A 9 -12.32 4.09 2.88
N MET A 10 -11.12 3.94 3.46
CA MET A 10 -10.20 5.05 3.71
C MET A 10 -9.72 5.70 2.40
N LEU A 11 -9.40 4.89 1.39
CA LEU A 11 -8.98 5.40 0.09
C LEU A 11 -10.08 6.26 -0.57
N VAL A 12 -11.33 5.82 -0.48
CA VAL A 12 -12.50 6.59 -0.94
C VAL A 12 -12.63 7.91 -0.17
N MET A 13 -12.48 7.87 1.15
CA MET A 13 -12.50 9.08 1.99
C MET A 13 -11.40 10.06 1.57
N ILE A 14 -10.16 9.59 1.44
CA ILE A 14 -9.01 10.41 0.99
C ILE A 14 -9.29 11.04 -0.38
N THR A 15 -9.85 10.28 -1.34
CA THR A 15 -10.18 10.86 -2.65
C THR A 15 -11.25 11.93 -2.61
N ARG A 16 -12.17 11.87 -1.64
CA ARG A 16 -13.28 12.83 -1.51
C ARG A 16 -12.89 14.05 -0.69
N THR A 17 -12.02 13.88 0.30
CA THR A 17 -11.61 14.95 1.22
C THR A 17 -10.43 15.76 0.68
N ILE A 18 -9.52 15.14 -0.10
CA ILE A 18 -8.30 15.80 -0.57
C ILE A 18 -8.44 16.19 -2.04
N SER A 19 -8.73 17.47 -2.28
CA SER A 19 -8.77 18.07 -3.63
C SER A 19 -7.38 18.18 -4.26
N TYR A 20 -6.35 18.56 -3.48
CA TYR A 20 -4.97 18.65 -3.95
C TYR A 20 -4.11 17.49 -3.42
N LYS A 21 -3.85 16.51 -4.28
CA LYS A 21 -3.17 15.26 -3.92
C LYS A 21 -1.66 15.41 -4.09
N ASN A 22 -1.05 16.14 -3.15
CA ASN A 22 0.40 16.32 -3.12
C ASN A 22 1.12 15.00 -2.81
N LYS A 23 2.32 14.82 -3.40
CA LYS A 23 3.17 13.63 -3.23
C LYS A 23 3.48 13.37 -1.76
N ASP A 24 3.93 14.38 -1.02
CA ASP A 24 4.31 14.23 0.38
C ASP A 24 3.14 13.82 1.28
N SER A 25 1.97 14.43 1.11
CA SER A 25 0.77 14.09 1.87
C SER A 25 0.37 12.63 1.59
N MET A 26 0.36 12.23 0.33
CA MET A 26 0.01 10.87 -0.06
C MET A 26 1.03 9.82 0.41
N VAL A 27 2.33 10.16 0.43
CA VAL A 27 3.38 9.31 1.00
C VAL A 27 3.16 9.13 2.50
N LYS A 28 2.87 10.21 3.23
CA LYS A 28 2.58 10.15 4.68
C LYS A 28 1.35 9.31 4.98
N PHE A 29 0.25 9.51 4.24
CA PHE A 29 -0.96 8.70 4.37
C PHE A 29 -0.69 7.23 4.06
N TYR A 30 0.01 6.95 2.98
CA TYR A 30 0.34 5.58 2.61
C TYR A 30 1.26 4.94 3.65
N ASN A 31 2.27 5.62 4.17
CA ASN A 31 3.16 5.07 5.20
C ASN A 31 2.43 4.85 6.52
N ALA A 32 1.57 5.78 6.97
CA ALA A 32 0.76 5.57 8.17
C ALA A 32 -0.18 4.36 7.99
N PHE A 33 -0.84 4.28 6.83
CA PHE A 33 -1.76 3.19 6.53
C PHE A 33 -1.04 1.84 6.36
N VAL A 34 0.06 1.84 5.62
CA VAL A 34 0.77 0.62 5.24
C VAL A 34 1.73 0.13 6.31
N ARG A 35 2.33 0.99 7.12
CA ARG A 35 3.06 0.50 8.30
C ARG A 35 2.10 -0.03 9.34
N GLN A 36 1.13 0.77 9.77
CA GLN A 36 0.27 0.38 10.90
C GLN A 36 -0.58 -0.87 10.63
N HIS A 37 -1.09 -1.06 9.41
CA HIS A 37 -1.88 -2.24 9.10
C HIS A 37 -1.06 -3.45 8.65
N PHE A 38 0.20 -3.28 8.24
CA PHE A 38 0.99 -4.35 7.60
C PHE A 38 2.20 -4.80 8.43
N GLU A 39 2.85 -3.94 9.23
CA GLU A 39 3.94 -4.34 10.15
C GLU A 39 3.41 -5.17 11.32
N TYR A 40 2.18 -4.93 11.79
CA TYR A 40 1.65 -5.66 12.96
C TYR A 40 1.06 -7.05 12.64
N SER A 41 1.03 -7.46 11.36
CA SER A 41 0.50 -8.77 11.00
C SER A 41 1.61 -9.81 10.91
N VAL A 42 1.96 -10.43 12.05
CA VAL A 42 2.70 -11.72 12.16
C VAL A 42 2.17 -12.79 11.18
N LYS A 43 0.92 -12.65 10.72
CA LYS A 43 0.23 -13.46 9.71
C LYS A 43 0.83 -13.38 8.30
N PHE A 44 1.73 -12.43 8.00
CA PHE A 44 2.32 -12.24 6.67
C PHE A 44 3.24 -13.39 6.22
N ARG A 45 3.71 -14.20 7.18
CA ARG A 45 4.52 -15.40 6.93
C ARG A 45 3.70 -16.58 6.43
N SER A 46 2.37 -16.54 6.59
CA SER A 46 1.51 -17.69 6.33
C SER A 46 1.02 -17.74 4.87
N PRO A 47 1.18 -18.89 4.17
CA PRO A 47 0.82 -19.04 2.75
C PRO A 47 -0.68 -18.84 2.49
N TYR A 48 -1.53 -19.04 3.51
CA TYR A 48 -2.97 -18.83 3.45
C TYR A 48 -3.37 -17.39 3.14
N PHE A 49 -2.51 -16.41 3.42
CA PHE A 49 -2.80 -14.98 3.22
C PHE A 49 -2.36 -14.44 1.85
N ARG A 50 -1.87 -15.28 0.94
CA ARG A 50 -1.46 -14.85 -0.42
C ARG A 50 -2.61 -14.21 -1.22
N LYS A 51 -3.85 -14.64 -1.01
CA LYS A 51 -5.03 -14.02 -1.67
C LYS A 51 -5.31 -12.60 -1.15
N ASP A 52 -5.14 -12.39 0.16
CA ASP A 52 -5.32 -11.07 0.78
C ASP A 52 -4.18 -10.12 0.39
N PHE A 53 -2.98 -10.66 0.24
CA PHE A 53 -1.82 -9.96 -0.29
C PHE A 53 -2.07 -9.35 -1.69
N ILE A 54 -2.57 -10.14 -2.64
CA ILE A 54 -2.90 -9.66 -4.00
C ILE A 54 -3.97 -8.55 -3.95
N LYS A 55 -4.98 -8.70 -3.09
CA LYS A 55 -6.02 -7.69 -2.91
C LYS A 55 -5.45 -6.39 -2.35
N LEU A 56 -4.47 -6.46 -1.45
CA LEU A 56 -3.81 -5.29 -0.87
C LEU A 56 -2.87 -4.60 -1.86
N GLU A 57 -2.14 -5.35 -2.68
CA GLU A 57 -1.30 -4.77 -3.74
C GLU A 57 -2.15 -3.98 -4.75
N LYS A 58 -3.37 -4.47 -5.05
CA LYS A 58 -4.33 -3.69 -5.85
C LYS A 58 -4.73 -2.37 -5.18
N VAL A 59 -4.86 -2.33 -3.85
CA VAL A 59 -5.16 -1.09 -3.12
C VAL A 59 -3.96 -0.12 -3.18
N GLN A 60 -2.73 -0.62 -3.02
CA GLN A 60 -1.51 0.19 -3.20
C GLN A 60 -1.40 0.77 -4.61
N CYS A 61 -1.68 -0.04 -5.64
CA CYS A 61 -1.67 0.43 -7.01
C CYS A 61 -2.72 1.52 -7.26
N ARG A 62 -3.92 1.39 -6.67
CA ARG A 62 -4.96 2.42 -6.71
C ARG A 62 -4.53 3.70 -5.99
N ALA A 63 -3.96 3.59 -4.80
CA ALA A 63 -3.50 4.74 -4.01
C ALA A 63 -2.44 5.55 -4.76
N THR A 64 -1.44 4.86 -5.34
CA THR A 64 -0.37 5.52 -6.09
C THR A 64 -0.87 6.15 -7.40
N LYS A 65 -1.97 5.66 -7.98
CA LYS A 65 -2.65 6.28 -9.13
C LYS A 65 -3.47 7.52 -8.79
N LEU A 66 -3.76 7.79 -7.51
CA LEU A 66 -4.54 8.96 -7.11
C LEU A 66 -3.77 10.27 -7.32
N ILE A 67 -2.44 10.21 -7.40
CA ILE A 67 -1.61 11.37 -7.67
C ILE A 67 -1.61 11.64 -9.18
N PRO A 68 -2.12 12.79 -9.64
CA PRO A 68 -2.16 13.12 -11.06
C PRO A 68 -0.78 13.05 -11.73
N SER A 69 0.27 13.53 -11.06
CA SER A 69 1.65 13.53 -11.59
C SER A 69 2.27 12.15 -11.75
N LEU A 70 1.72 11.13 -11.12
CA LEU A 70 2.22 9.76 -11.17
C LEU A 70 1.26 8.80 -11.88
N ARG A 71 0.07 9.26 -12.28
CA ARG A 71 -1.00 8.45 -12.88
C ARG A 71 -0.53 7.66 -14.09
N ASN A 72 0.28 8.29 -14.94
CA ASN A 72 0.75 7.73 -16.23
C ASN A 72 2.03 6.90 -16.11
N LYS A 73 2.71 6.90 -14.95
CA LYS A 73 3.94 6.11 -14.76
C LYS A 73 3.62 4.62 -14.59
N THR A 74 4.59 3.75 -14.83
CA THR A 74 4.47 2.32 -14.50
C THR A 74 4.35 2.12 -12.99
N TYR A 75 3.79 0.99 -12.55
CA TYR A 75 3.61 0.71 -11.12
C TYR A 75 4.96 0.75 -10.37
N GLU A 76 6.01 0.16 -10.92
CA GLU A 76 7.34 0.17 -10.31
C GLU A 76 7.93 1.58 -10.19
N ASN A 77 7.78 2.41 -11.22
CA ASN A 77 8.23 3.80 -11.17
C ASN A 77 7.42 4.61 -10.15
N ARG A 78 6.11 4.37 -10.03
CA ARG A 78 5.32 4.95 -8.94
C ARG A 78 5.86 4.51 -7.58
N LEU A 79 6.16 3.24 -7.37
CA LEU A 79 6.71 2.76 -6.11
C LEU A 79 8.05 3.43 -5.77
N ARG A 80 8.94 3.56 -6.75
CA ARG A 80 10.23 4.26 -6.58
C ARG A 80 10.03 5.72 -6.17
N GLU A 81 9.11 6.43 -6.82
CA GLU A 81 8.77 7.82 -6.49
C GLU A 81 8.25 7.99 -5.07
N PHE A 82 7.51 7.01 -4.57
CA PHE A 82 7.02 6.98 -3.19
C PHE A 82 8.04 6.41 -2.18
N ASN A 83 9.24 6.00 -2.62
CA ASN A 83 10.23 5.26 -1.82
C ASN A 83 9.65 3.99 -1.18
N LEU A 84 8.75 3.31 -1.89
CA LEU A 84 8.09 2.09 -1.45
C LEU A 84 8.63 0.87 -2.16
N HIS A 85 8.57 -0.26 -1.47
CA HIS A 85 8.78 -1.56 -2.08
C HIS A 85 7.42 -2.16 -2.43
N SER A 86 7.39 -3.07 -3.41
CA SER A 86 6.20 -3.91 -3.60
C SER A 86 5.95 -4.67 -2.30
N LEU A 87 4.67 -4.92 -2.02
CA LEU A 87 4.32 -5.68 -0.82
C LEU A 87 4.98 -7.08 -0.88
N GLU A 88 5.27 -7.62 -2.07
CA GLU A 88 5.74 -9.00 -2.21
C GLU A 88 7.21 -9.05 -1.85
N LYS A 89 7.99 -8.06 -2.29
CA LYS A 89 9.37 -7.86 -1.84
C LYS A 89 9.43 -7.63 -0.33
N ARG A 90 8.45 -6.93 0.26
CA ARG A 90 8.34 -6.81 1.73
C ARG A 90 8.00 -8.13 2.40
N ARG A 91 7.11 -8.95 1.83
CA ARG A 91 6.78 -10.30 2.35
C ARG A 91 8.02 -11.18 2.41
N VAL A 92 8.76 -11.22 1.31
CA VAL A 92 9.98 -12.01 1.21
C VAL A 92 11.01 -11.50 2.21
N ARG A 93 11.16 -10.18 2.35
CA ARG A 93 12.02 -9.58 3.40
C ARG A 93 11.58 -9.95 4.82
N CYS A 94 10.31 -9.81 5.18
CA CYS A 94 9.81 -10.21 6.50
C CYS A 94 9.98 -11.72 6.75
N ASN A 95 9.90 -12.55 5.70
CA ASN A 95 10.19 -13.97 5.83
C ASN A 95 11.69 -14.24 6.07
N MET A 96 12.56 -13.45 5.43
CA MET A 96 14.03 -13.53 5.55
C MET A 96 14.57 -12.93 6.86
N ILE A 97 13.92 -11.93 7.44
CA ILE A 97 14.22 -11.39 8.78
C ILE A 97 13.66 -12.33 9.86
N GLY A 98 13.91 -13.63 9.72
CA GLY A 98 13.63 -14.61 10.76
C GLY A 98 14.73 -14.59 11.81
N VAL A 99 14.68 -13.62 12.72
CA VAL A 99 15.32 -13.64 14.04
C VAL A 99 14.30 -13.13 15.05
#